data_AF-J2WK26-F1
#
_entry.id   AF-J2WK26-F1
#
_cell.length_a   1.000
_cell.length_b   1.000
_cell.length_c   1.000
_cell.angle_alpha   90.00
_cell.angle_beta   90.00
_cell.angle_gamma   90.00
#
_symmetry.space_group_name_H-M   'P 1'
#
loop_
_entity.id
_entity.type
_entity.pdbx_description
1 polymer ?
#
loop_
_entity_poly.entity_id
_entity_poly.type
_entity_poly.pdbx_seq_one_letter_code
_entity_poly.pdbx_strand_id
1 'polypeptide(L)'
;MMIVGIYATLGVFLILAARDPLANLSLIWFTVWSSAVHGGIMAVQAVTQPGQMGHLAGDVPALFIVAVALAILTPRSQLAARPRIHNGA
;
A
#
# COMPACT_ATOMS: atom_id res chain seq x y z
N MET A 1 21.41 5.53 8.40
CA MET A 1 21.94 6.76 7.77
C MET A 1 22.30 6.60 6.30
N MET A 2 22.79 5.44 5.81
CA MET A 2 23.01 5.24 4.37
C MET A 2 21.72 5.09 3.55
N ILE A 3 20.71 4.40 4.09
CA ILE A 3 19.42 4.19 3.41
C ILE A 3 18.63 5.49 3.16
N VAL A 4 18.82 6.48 4.05
CA VAL A 4 18.19 7.80 3.92
C VAL A 4 18.67 8.51 2.66
N GLY A 5 19.97 8.41 2.36
CA GLY A 5 20.54 8.97 1.12
C GLY A 5 19.93 8.33 -0.14
N ILE A 6 19.70 7.02 -0.12
CA ILE A 6 19.07 6.28 -1.22
C ILE A 6 17.61 6.72 -1.43
N TYR A 7 16.84 6.90 -0.35
CA TYR A 7 15.46 7.36 -0.47
C TYR A 7 15.35 8.83 -0.89
N ALA A 8 16.27 9.68 -0.43
CA ALA A 8 16.31 11.08 -0.84
C ALA A 8 16.56 11.21 -2.34
N THR A 9 17.55 10.49 -2.88
CA THR A 9 17.83 10.51 -4.32
C THR A 9 16.69 9.87 -5.11
N LEU A 10 16.17 8.71 -4.68
CA LEU A 10 15.02 8.05 -5.31
C LEU A 10 13.80 8.98 -5.37
N GLY A 11 13.52 9.73 -4.30
CA GLY A 11 12.44 10.71 -4.25
C GLY A 11 12.59 11.82 -5.29
N VAL A 12 13.80 12.35 -5.48
CA VAL A 12 14.08 13.34 -6.54
C VAL A 12 13.84 12.75 -7.93
N PHE A 13 14.32 11.53 -8.19
CA PHE A 13 14.09 10.85 -9.48
C PHE A 13 12.60 10.57 -9.72
N LEU A 14 11.82 10.25 -8.68
CA LEU A 14 10.38 10.08 -8.79
C LEU A 14 9.65 11.39 -9.08
N ILE A 15 10.07 12.50 -8.47
CA ILE A 15 9.52 13.84 -8.76
C ILE A 15 9.81 14.23 -10.22
N LEU A 16 11.01 13.93 -10.73
CA LEU A 16 11.34 14.14 -12.13
C LEU A 16 10.53 13.23 -13.06
N ALA A 17 10.42 11.94 -12.72
CA ALA A 17 9.65 10.96 -13.47
C ALA A 17 8.16 11.31 -13.55
N ALA A 18 7.59 11.95 -12.53
CA ALA A 18 6.20 12.39 -12.52
C ALA A 18 5.88 13.44 -13.59
N ARG A 19 6.88 14.12 -14.17
CA ARG A 19 6.69 15.08 -15.27
C ARG A 19 6.40 14.41 -16.61
N ASP A 20 6.95 13.22 -16.83
CA ASP A 20 6.64 12.36 -17.97
C ASP A 20 6.52 10.90 -17.49
N PRO A 21 5.37 10.54 -16.91
CA PRO A 21 5.21 9.24 -16.27
C PRO A 21 5.20 8.09 -17.28
N LEU A 22 4.82 8.36 -18.53
CA LEU A 22 4.74 7.35 -19.59
C LEU A 22 6.15 6.92 -20.02
N ALA A 23 7.09 7.86 -20.09
CA ALA A 23 8.49 7.56 -20.36
C ALA A 23 9.23 6.89 -19.19
N ASN A 24 8.72 7.03 -17.95
CA ASN A 24 9.38 6.56 -16.72
C ASN A 24 8.61 5.47 -15.97
N LEU A 25 7.72 4.75 -16.67
CA LEU A 25 6.88 3.71 -16.06
C LEU A 25 7.69 2.64 -15.32
N SER A 26 8.87 2.27 -15.80
CA SER A 26 9.71 1.25 -15.15
C SER A 26 10.16 1.67 -13.75
N LEU A 27 10.57 2.92 -13.54
CA LEU A 27 10.98 3.44 -12.23
C LEU A 27 9.79 3.54 -11.27
N ILE A 28 8.65 3.99 -11.79
CA ILE A 28 7.41 4.11 -11.01
C ILE A 28 6.93 2.71 -10.59
N TRP A 29 6.82 1.77 -11.53
CA TRP A 29 6.41 0.40 -11.21
C TRP A 29 7.40 -0.30 -10.30
N PHE A 30 8.70 -0.10 -10.52
CA PHE A 30 9.73 -0.63 -9.63
C PHE A 30 9.51 -0.14 -8.20
N THR A 31 9.26 1.16 -8.01
CA THR A 31 9.01 1.73 -6.68
C THR A 31 7.78 1.12 -6.02
N VAL A 32 6.69 0.94 -6.78
CA VAL A 32 5.46 0.36 -6.23
C VAL A 32 5.65 -1.12 -5.88
N TRP A 33 6.19 -1.94 -6.80
CA TRP A 33 6.42 -3.37 -6.54
C TRP A 33 7.47 -3.60 -5.44
N SER A 34 8.55 -2.81 -5.42
CA SER A 34 9.55 -2.86 -4.37
C SER A 34 8.95 -2.54 -3.00
N SER A 35 8.10 -1.52 -2.90
CA SER A 35 7.41 -1.17 -1.66
C SER A 35 6.43 -2.26 -1.21
N ALA A 36 5.70 -2.86 -2.16
CA ALA A 36 4.79 -3.96 -1.89
C ALA A 36 5.53 -5.21 -1.37
N VAL A 37 6.63 -5.60 -2.01
CA VAL A 37 7.48 -6.72 -1.57
C VAL A 37 8.11 -6.45 -0.22
N HIS A 38 8.66 -5.25 -0.02
CA HIS A 38 9.26 -4.85 1.26
C HIS A 38 8.22 -4.91 2.39
N GLY A 39 7.05 -4.34 2.18
CA GLY A 39 5.93 -4.41 3.13
C GLY A 39 5.46 -5.83 3.39
N GLY A 40 5.39 -6.68 2.35
CA GLY A 40 5.05 -8.10 2.48
C GLY A 40 6.07 -8.88 3.31
N ILE A 41 7.36 -8.65 3.10
CA ILE A 41 8.43 -9.26 3.90
C ILE A 41 8.33 -8.82 5.36
N MET A 42 8.12 -7.52 5.60
CA MET A 42 7.93 -6.99 6.95
C MET A 42 6.70 -7.61 7.64
N ALA A 43 5.61 -7.82 6.90
CA ALA A 43 4.40 -8.47 7.41
C ALA A 43 4.66 -9.96 7.75
N VAL A 44 5.37 -10.69 6.90
CA VAL A 44 5.75 -12.09 7.16
C VAL A 44 6.70 -12.20 8.34
N GLN A 45 7.71 -11.32 8.44
CA GLN A 45 8.62 -11.26 9.58
C GLN A 45 7.88 -10.96 10.88
N ALA A 46 6.90 -10.05 10.85
CA ALA A 46 6.06 -9.73 11.99
C ALA A 46 5.22 -10.93 12.49
N VAL A 47 4.84 -11.85 11.59
CA VAL A 47 4.02 -13.03 11.93
C VAL A 47 4.89 -14.25 12.30
N THR A 48 6.10 -14.38 11.75
CA THR A 48 6.95 -15.58 11.86
C THR A 48 8.02 -15.53 12.96
N GLN A 49 8.26 -14.38 13.61
CA GLN A 49 9.25 -14.25 14.71
C GLN A 49 8.60 -13.78 16.03
N PRO A 50 8.08 -14.70 16.87
CA PRO A 50 7.41 -14.39 18.14
C PRO A 50 8.37 -14.15 19.33
N GLY A 51 9.68 -13.97 19.10
CA GLY A 51 10.72 -14.09 20.13
C GLY A 51 11.29 -12.79 20.72
N GLN A 52 11.00 -11.60 20.16
CA GLN A 52 11.56 -10.33 20.65
C GLN A 52 10.48 -9.26 20.86
N MET A 53 9.54 -9.56 21.75
CA MET A 53 8.35 -8.79 22.16
C MET A 53 8.64 -7.43 22.86
N GLY A 54 9.73 -6.75 22.57
CA GLY A 54 10.17 -5.61 23.39
C GLY A 54 9.60 -4.23 23.03
N HIS A 55 9.48 -3.88 21.75
CA HIS A 55 9.34 -2.45 21.39
C HIS A 55 8.52 -2.07 20.14
N LEU A 56 7.98 -3.02 19.37
CA LEU A 56 7.24 -2.70 18.12
C LEU A 56 5.86 -3.39 18.01
N ALA A 57 5.45 -4.14 19.03
CA ALA A 57 4.20 -4.91 19.03
C ALA A 57 2.93 -4.05 19.29
N GLY A 58 3.08 -2.76 19.60
CA GLY A 58 1.95 -1.89 19.95
C GLY A 58 1.33 -1.12 18.76
N ASP A 59 2.13 -0.67 17.80
CA ASP A 59 1.66 0.32 16.81
C ASP A 59 0.96 -0.31 15.59
N VAL A 60 1.42 -1.49 15.17
CA VAL A 60 0.87 -2.18 13.98
C VAL A 60 -0.54 -2.76 14.21
N PRO A 61 -0.85 -3.39 15.37
CA PRO A 61 -2.21 -3.85 15.65
C PRO A 61 -3.18 -2.68 15.85
N ALA A 62 -2.71 -1.57 16.43
CA ALA A 62 -3.52 -0.36 16.64
C ALA A 62 -3.98 0.23 15.29
N LEU A 63 -3.08 0.34 14.32
CA LEU A 63 -3.43 0.81 12.96
C LEU A 63 -4.40 -0.13 12.24
N PHE A 64 -4.28 -1.45 12.44
CA PHE A 64 -5.19 -2.42 11.85
C PHE A 64 -6.59 -2.39 12.48
N ILE A 65 -6.68 -2.20 13.81
CA ILE A 65 -7.96 -2.00 14.51
C ILE A 65 -8.62 -0.70 14.07
N VAL A 66 -7.86 0.39 13.93
CA VAL A 66 -8.38 1.66 13.41
C VAL A 66 -8.88 1.51 11.97
N ALA A 67 -8.16 0.78 11.11
CA ALA A 67 -8.59 0.51 9.74
C ALA A 67 -9.90 -0.31 9.69
N VAL A 68 -10.06 -1.32 10.55
CA VAL A 68 -11.30 -2.10 10.67
C VAL A 68 -12.45 -1.25 11.21
N ALA A 69 -12.21 -0.42 12.22
CA ALA A 69 -13.21 0.49 12.75
C ALA A 69 -13.67 1.50 11.68
N LEU A 70 -12.74 2.07 10.90
CA LEU A 70 -13.07 2.95 9.78
C LEU A 70 -13.82 2.20 8.67
N ALA A 71 -13.47 0.96 8.36
CA ALA A 71 -14.17 0.15 7.36
C ALA A 71 -15.61 -0.17 7.77
N ILE A 72 -15.87 -0.40 9.07
CA ILE A 72 -17.22 -0.61 9.60
C ILE A 72 -18.02 0.69 9.58
N LEU A 73 -17.38 1.82 9.89
CA LEU A 73 -18.04 3.11 10.00
C LEU A 73 -18.23 3.81 8.64
N THR A 74 -17.49 3.42 7.61
CA THR A 74 -17.62 3.99 6.25
C THR A 74 -18.88 3.43 5.57
N PRO A 75 -19.95 4.22 5.37
CA PRO A 75 -21.18 3.72 4.78
C PRO A 75 -20.95 3.41 3.30
N ARG A 76 -21.34 2.20 2.88
CA ARG A 76 -21.27 1.74 1.49
C ARG A 76 -22.02 2.71 0.57
N SER A 77 -21.30 3.65 -0.05
CA SER A 77 -21.81 4.50 -1.11
C SER A 77 -22.03 3.66 -2.37
N GLN A 78 -23.23 3.11 -2.43
CA GLN A 78 -24.06 2.86 -3.60
C GLN A 78 -23.37 2.22 -4.81
N LEU A 79 -23.50 0.89 -4.89
CA LEU A 79 -23.69 0.17 -6.16
C LEU A 79 -24.94 0.74 -6.86
N ALA A 80 -24.83 1.92 -7.45
CA ALA A 80 -25.80 2.46 -8.37
C ALA A 80 -25.39 2.07 -9.79
N ALA A 81 -26.20 1.19 -10.38
CA ALA A 81 -26.52 1.04 -11.80
C ALA A 81 -26.49 -0.42 -12.24
N ARG A 82 -27.60 -1.13 -12.00
CA ARG A 82 -27.95 -2.32 -12.76
C ARG A 82 -29.28 -2.09 -13.48
N PRO A 83 -29.27 -1.86 -14.80
CA PRO A 83 -30.38 -2.25 -15.63
C PRO A 83 -29.97 -3.54 -16.37
N ARG A 84 -30.47 -4.69 -15.90
CA ARG A 84 -30.58 -5.89 -16.75
C ARG A 84 -31.90 -5.75 -17.51
N ILE A 85 -31.86 -5.49 -18.80
CA ILE A 85 -32.94 -5.86 -19.71
C ILE A 85 -32.33 -6.88 -20.68
N HIS A 86 -32.67 -8.15 -20.47
CA HIS A 86 -32.43 -9.22 -21.43
C HIS A 86 -33.76 -9.43 -22.16
N ASN A 87 -33.83 -9.00 -23.42
CA ASN A 87 -35.00 -9.23 -24.27
C ASN A 87 -34.93 -10.65 -24.86
N GLY A 88 -35.99 -11.42 -24.66
CA GLY A 88 -36.27 -12.64 -25.41
C GLY A 88 -37.34 -12.38 -26.48
N ALA A 89 -37.44 -13.33 -27.42
CA ALA A 89 -38.26 -13.36 -28.64
C ALA A 89 -37.61 -12.70 -29.88
#